data_AF-A0A022KV22-F1
#
_entry.id   AF-A0A022KV22-F1
#
_cell.length_a   1.000
_cell.length_b   1.000
_cell.length_c   1.000
_cell.angle_alpha   90.00
_cell.angle_beta   90.00
_cell.angle_gamma   90.00
#
_symmetry.space_group_name_H-M   'P 1'
#
loop_
_entity.id
_entity.type
_entity.pdbx_description
1 polymer ?
#
loop_
_entity_poly.entity_id
_entity_poly.type
_entity_poly.pdbx_seq_one_letter_code
_entity_poly.pdbx_strand_id
1 'polypeptide(L)'
;MVESSTEVAAFVELVLDETGASKVDMVGHSQGGTQLQLYIQRHGGDQTVERVVGVNPNTHGTSLLGIGTLGWTLDDAGSLGIGSVLGSANVSDPGLMATVGLVIGPAGVQQAIGSPVIEEMINAGDTRPGLDYTIIASRYDEVVTPYPGQFLVAGPGATVRNILLQDGCPEDRSDHLSATYSLRGKELIKQGLDPARRGQPVPCEVVVPGGGQGWPGAPVGSVSPSLAAVGGSAASVTDGEGS
;
A
#
# COMPACT_ATOMS: atom_id res chain seq x y z
N MET A 1 -16.83 2.23 1.36
CA MET A 1 -16.21 1.98 0.05
C MET A 1 -17.16 2.28 -1.10
N VAL A 2 -18.40 1.76 -1.14
CA VAL A 2 -19.32 2.05 -2.25
C VAL A 2 -19.72 3.53 -2.31
N GLU A 3 -20.09 4.14 -1.19
CA GLU A 3 -20.42 5.59 -1.15
C GLU A 3 -19.23 6.45 -1.59
N SER A 4 -18.02 6.16 -1.09
CA SER A 4 -16.79 6.83 -1.50
C SER A 4 -16.54 6.74 -3.02
N SER A 5 -16.92 5.63 -3.66
CA SER A 5 -16.78 5.50 -5.12
C SER A 5 -17.72 6.46 -5.89
N THR A 6 -18.88 6.79 -5.31
CA THR A 6 -19.79 7.80 -5.87
C THR A 6 -19.20 9.20 -5.74
N GLU A 7 -18.52 9.51 -4.63
CA GLU A 7 -17.81 10.79 -4.46
C GLU A 7 -16.65 10.92 -5.44
N VAL A 8 -15.90 9.84 -5.67
CA VAL A 8 -14.85 9.79 -6.72
C VAL A 8 -15.46 10.04 -8.10
N ALA A 9 -16.61 9.42 -8.42
CA ALA A 9 -17.28 9.64 -9.69
C ALA A 9 -17.65 11.10 -9.92
N ALA A 10 -18.27 11.75 -8.91
CA ALA A 10 -18.63 13.16 -8.97
C ALA A 10 -17.40 14.07 -9.12
N PHE A 11 -16.29 13.73 -8.46
CA PHE A 11 -15.04 14.48 -8.60
C PHE A 11 -14.42 14.33 -10.00
N VAL A 12 -14.46 13.13 -10.59
CA VAL A 12 -13.96 12.92 -11.96
C VAL A 12 -14.79 13.72 -12.97
N GLU A 13 -16.12 13.74 -12.82
CA GLU A 13 -17.00 14.57 -13.66
C GLU A 13 -16.60 16.05 -13.59
N LEU A 14 -16.42 16.59 -12.37
CA LEU A 14 -15.93 17.95 -12.18
C LEU A 14 -14.58 18.22 -12.87
N VAL A 15 -13.63 17.28 -12.77
CA VAL A 15 -12.31 17.43 -13.42
C VAL A 15 -12.44 17.45 -14.94
N LEU A 16 -13.26 16.57 -15.52
CA LEU A 16 -13.48 16.53 -16.97
C LEU A 16 -14.15 17.82 -17.46
N ASP A 17 -15.16 18.31 -16.74
CA ASP A 17 -15.87 19.54 -17.07
C ASP A 17 -14.97 20.78 -17.00
N GLU A 18 -14.18 20.92 -15.93
CA GLU A 18 -13.29 22.08 -15.74
C GLU A 18 -12.07 22.08 -16.67
N THR A 19 -11.56 20.91 -17.02
CA THR A 19 -10.37 20.80 -17.89
C THR A 19 -10.72 20.71 -19.38
N GLY A 20 -11.95 20.30 -19.72
CA GLY A 20 -12.36 19.97 -21.08
C GLY A 20 -11.72 18.70 -21.64
N ALA A 21 -11.02 17.92 -20.81
CA ALA A 21 -10.44 16.64 -21.20
C ALA A 21 -11.55 15.60 -21.39
N SER A 22 -11.37 14.66 -22.32
CA SER A 22 -12.31 13.54 -22.51
C SER A 22 -12.04 12.36 -21.58
N LYS A 23 -10.85 12.31 -20.97
CA LYS A 23 -10.41 11.23 -20.07
C LYS A 23 -9.51 11.77 -18.96
N VAL A 24 -9.42 11.02 -17.87
CA VAL A 24 -8.48 11.23 -16.77
C VAL A 24 -7.49 10.07 -16.66
N ASP A 25 -6.32 10.37 -16.10
CA ASP A 25 -5.42 9.38 -15.53
C ASP A 25 -5.58 9.36 -14.02
N MET A 26 -5.63 8.17 -13.42
CA MET A 26 -5.88 8.00 -11.99
C MET A 26 -4.68 7.38 -11.28
N VAL A 27 -4.37 7.89 -10.09
CA VAL A 27 -3.36 7.31 -9.19
C VAL A 27 -4.00 7.02 -7.83
N GLY A 28 -3.86 5.80 -7.34
CA GLY A 28 -4.45 5.35 -6.08
C GLY A 28 -3.46 4.59 -5.23
N HIS A 29 -3.34 4.95 -3.97
CA HIS A 29 -2.55 4.22 -2.97
C HIS A 29 -3.45 3.46 -2.00
N SER A 30 -3.08 2.24 -1.63
CA SER A 30 -3.81 1.45 -0.63
C SER A 30 -5.30 1.33 -1.01
N GLN A 31 -6.23 1.70 -0.12
CA GLN A 31 -7.67 1.79 -0.39
C GLN A 31 -8.02 2.61 -1.63
N GLY A 32 -7.21 3.62 -1.98
CA GLY A 32 -7.38 4.41 -3.19
C GLY A 32 -7.47 3.52 -4.44
N GLY A 33 -6.67 2.45 -4.52
CA GLY A 33 -6.75 1.48 -5.61
C GLY A 33 -8.11 0.77 -5.70
N THR A 34 -8.71 0.43 -4.55
CA THR A 34 -10.08 -0.11 -4.49
C THR A 34 -11.10 0.91 -5.00
N GLN A 35 -10.94 2.19 -4.65
CA GLN A 35 -11.83 3.24 -5.15
C GLN A 35 -11.72 3.44 -6.66
N LEU A 36 -10.52 3.37 -7.23
CA LEU A 36 -10.32 3.41 -8.68
C LEU A 36 -11.08 2.27 -9.38
N GLN A 37 -10.95 1.05 -8.86
CA GLN A 37 -11.64 -0.10 -9.43
C GLN A 37 -13.16 -0.01 -9.30
N LEU A 38 -13.68 0.45 -8.16
CA LEU A 38 -15.12 0.66 -8.00
C LEU A 38 -15.65 1.73 -8.98
N TYR A 39 -14.89 2.81 -9.20
CA TYR A 39 -15.23 3.82 -10.22
C TYR A 39 -15.30 3.21 -11.62
N ILE A 40 -14.26 2.47 -12.03
CA ILE A 40 -14.19 1.82 -13.33
C ILE A 40 -15.31 0.79 -13.53
N GLN A 41 -15.64 0.03 -12.49
CA GLN A 41 -16.62 -1.05 -12.58
C GLN A 41 -18.07 -0.56 -12.50
N ARG A 42 -18.36 0.56 -11.82
CA ARG A 42 -19.75 0.98 -11.51
C ARG A 42 -20.17 2.32 -12.09
N HIS A 43 -19.22 3.20 -12.42
CA HIS A 43 -19.49 4.61 -12.67
C HIS A 43 -18.96 5.09 -14.03
N GLY A 44 -18.86 4.19 -15.01
CA GLY A 44 -18.48 4.52 -16.38
C GLY A 44 -17.00 4.84 -16.59
N GLY A 45 -16.14 4.46 -15.64
CA GLY A 45 -14.69 4.69 -15.76
C GLY A 45 -14.04 3.96 -16.94
N ASP A 46 -14.70 2.96 -17.54
CA ASP A 46 -14.27 2.33 -18.78
C ASP A 46 -14.25 3.30 -19.98
N GLN A 47 -15.04 4.37 -19.93
CA GLN A 47 -15.11 5.39 -20.98
C GLN A 47 -14.27 6.64 -20.67
N THR A 48 -14.12 6.97 -19.40
CA THR A 48 -13.53 8.23 -18.92
C THR A 48 -12.10 8.07 -18.38
N VAL A 49 -11.59 6.85 -18.22
CA VAL A 49 -10.21 6.63 -17.77
C VAL A 49 -9.33 6.21 -18.95
N GLU A 50 -8.12 6.73 -18.98
CA GLU A 50 -7.06 6.26 -19.90
C GLU A 50 -6.06 5.37 -19.17
N ARG A 51 -5.51 5.83 -18.05
CA ARG A 51 -4.50 5.09 -17.27
C ARG A 51 -4.85 4.98 -15.80
N VAL A 52 -4.46 3.86 -15.21
CA VAL A 52 -4.66 3.55 -13.79
C VAL A 52 -3.31 3.18 -13.18
N VAL A 53 -2.88 3.92 -12.16
CA VAL A 53 -1.66 3.62 -11.41
C VAL A 53 -2.02 3.27 -9.97
N GLY A 54 -1.84 2.01 -9.60
CA GLY A 54 -1.98 1.54 -8.22
C GLY A 54 -0.63 1.46 -7.52
N VAL A 55 -0.49 2.07 -6.34
CA VAL A 55 0.68 1.92 -5.47
C VAL A 55 0.25 1.19 -4.21
N ASN A 56 0.82 0.02 -3.97
CA ASN A 56 0.40 -0.88 -2.90
C ASN A 56 -1.13 -1.04 -2.76
N PRO A 57 -1.89 -1.25 -3.86
CA PRO A 57 -3.34 -1.21 -3.82
C PRO A 57 -3.92 -2.50 -3.23
N ASN A 58 -5.10 -2.42 -2.60
CA ASN A 58 -5.80 -3.58 -2.03
C ASN A 58 -6.98 -4.06 -2.88
N THR A 59 -6.81 -4.14 -4.20
CA THR A 59 -7.89 -4.46 -5.15
C THR A 59 -8.52 -5.83 -4.94
N HIS A 60 -7.80 -6.79 -4.37
CA HIS A 60 -8.31 -8.11 -3.98
C HIS A 60 -8.45 -8.26 -2.46
N GLY A 61 -8.50 -7.13 -1.74
CA GLY A 61 -8.60 -7.05 -0.30
C GLY A 61 -7.25 -7.14 0.43
N THR A 62 -7.32 -7.14 1.75
CA THR A 62 -6.19 -7.41 2.65
C THR A 62 -6.60 -8.27 3.84
N SER A 63 -5.63 -8.76 4.61
CA SER A 63 -5.86 -9.44 5.88
C SER A 63 -6.29 -8.47 6.99
N LEU A 64 -7.07 -8.96 7.96
CA LEU A 64 -7.42 -8.21 9.17
C LEU A 64 -6.18 -7.80 9.98
N LEU A 65 -5.13 -8.64 9.96
CA LEU A 65 -3.84 -8.31 10.57
C LEU A 65 -3.19 -7.11 9.90
N GLY A 66 -3.18 -7.05 8.56
CA GLY A 66 -2.66 -5.90 7.82
C GLY A 66 -3.44 -4.60 8.10
N ILE A 67 -4.77 -4.69 8.21
CA ILE A 67 -5.62 -3.58 8.66
C ILE A 67 -5.23 -3.11 10.07
N GLY A 68 -4.96 -4.04 10.98
CA GLY A 68 -4.44 -3.74 12.32
C GLY A 68 -3.07 -3.05 12.29
N THR A 69 -2.14 -3.55 11.48
CA THR A 69 -0.79 -2.96 11.31
C THR A 69 -0.85 -1.52 10.83
N LEU A 70 -1.76 -1.19 9.90
CA LEU A 70 -1.97 0.19 9.46
C LEU A 70 -2.45 1.09 10.60
N GLY A 71 -3.44 0.63 11.38
CA GLY A 71 -3.94 1.38 12.54
C GLY A 71 -2.85 1.68 13.57
N TRP A 72 -1.97 0.72 13.82
CA TRP A 72 -0.79 0.89 14.66
C TRP A 72 0.22 1.89 14.09
N THR A 73 0.56 1.77 12.81
CA THR A 73 1.55 2.64 12.15
C THR A 73 1.10 4.10 12.13
N LEU A 74 -0.19 4.35 11.87
CA LEU A 74 -0.76 5.70 11.90
C LEU A 74 -0.83 6.30 13.32
N ASP A 75 -0.96 5.46 14.34
CA ASP A 75 -0.89 5.92 15.72
C ASP A 75 0.53 6.29 16.14
N ASP A 76 1.52 5.46 15.81
CA ASP A 76 2.94 5.73 16.09
C ASP A 76 3.41 7.01 15.37
N ALA A 77 2.87 7.27 14.17
CA ALA A 77 3.04 8.54 13.45
C ALA A 77 2.30 9.74 14.07
N GLY A 78 1.63 9.58 15.21
CA GLY A 78 0.97 10.62 15.98
C GLY A 78 -0.36 11.11 15.40
N SER A 79 -0.95 10.38 14.44
CA SER A 79 -2.02 10.94 13.61
C SER A 79 -3.44 10.62 14.09
N LEU A 80 -3.67 9.62 14.95
CA LEU A 80 -5.03 9.12 15.21
C LEU A 80 -5.35 8.62 16.64
N GLY A 81 -4.39 8.46 17.56
CA GLY A 81 -4.66 8.06 18.97
C GLY A 81 -5.14 6.60 19.18
N ILE A 82 -5.00 5.75 18.15
CA ILE A 82 -5.53 4.39 18.02
C ILE A 82 -4.71 3.33 18.78
N GLY A 83 -3.41 3.52 18.90
CA GLY A 83 -2.49 2.58 19.55
C GLY A 83 -2.67 2.54 21.06
N SER A 84 -3.31 3.57 21.64
CA SER A 84 -3.84 3.54 23.00
C SER A 84 -4.87 2.41 23.23
N VAL A 85 -5.62 2.03 22.19
CA VAL A 85 -6.64 0.96 22.25
C VAL A 85 -6.03 -0.41 21.94
N LEU A 86 -5.03 -0.45 21.05
CA LEU A 86 -4.40 -1.70 20.59
C LEU A 86 -3.21 -2.14 21.45
N GLY A 87 -2.55 -1.23 22.16
CA GLY A 87 -1.32 -1.46 22.92
C GLY A 87 -1.45 -2.19 24.25
N SER A 88 -2.64 -2.72 24.53
CA SER A 88 -2.87 -3.60 25.68
C SER A 88 -3.30 -5.02 25.29
N ALA A 89 -3.32 -5.37 24.00
CA ALA A 89 -3.97 -6.60 23.56
C ALA A 89 -3.00 -7.62 22.94
N ASN A 90 -3.12 -8.86 23.42
CA ASN A 90 -2.50 -10.04 22.85
C ASN A 90 -3.18 -10.35 21.50
N VAL A 91 -2.42 -10.40 20.41
CA VAL A 91 -2.91 -10.50 19.00
C VAL A 91 -3.65 -11.82 18.68
N SER A 92 -3.80 -12.70 19.65
CA SER A 92 -4.57 -13.96 19.58
C SER A 92 -5.95 -13.88 20.24
N ASP A 93 -6.38 -12.72 20.75
CA ASP A 93 -7.71 -12.54 21.37
C ASP A 93 -8.81 -12.25 20.30
N PRO A 94 -9.83 -13.12 20.15
CA PRO A 94 -10.96 -12.89 19.24
C PRO A 94 -11.75 -11.61 19.55
N GLY A 95 -11.75 -11.14 20.81
CA GLY A 95 -12.41 -9.89 21.22
C GLY A 95 -11.73 -8.65 20.64
N LEU A 96 -10.42 -8.70 20.41
CA LEU A 96 -9.65 -7.62 19.79
C LEU A 96 -10.10 -7.36 18.36
N MET A 97 -10.47 -8.41 17.60
CA MET A 97 -10.94 -8.26 16.22
C MET A 97 -12.28 -7.51 16.12
N ALA A 98 -13.17 -7.70 17.10
CA ALA A 98 -14.41 -6.93 17.22
C ALA A 98 -14.13 -5.46 17.60
N THR A 99 -13.14 -5.21 18.46
CA THR A 99 -12.72 -3.86 18.85
C THR A 99 -11.98 -3.13 17.72
N VAL A 100 -11.11 -3.81 16.97
CA VAL A 100 -10.45 -3.31 15.75
C VAL A 100 -11.51 -2.92 14.69
N GLY A 101 -12.54 -3.75 14.50
CA GLY A 101 -13.67 -3.43 13.63
C GLY A 101 -14.47 -2.19 14.08
N LEU A 102 -14.60 -1.97 15.39
CA LEU A 102 -15.23 -0.77 15.96
C LEU A 102 -14.36 0.50 15.83
N VAL A 103 -13.04 0.35 15.83
CA VAL A 103 -12.08 1.47 15.85
C VAL A 103 -11.70 1.93 14.44
N ILE A 104 -11.67 1.04 13.45
CA ILE A 104 -11.25 1.35 12.05
C ILE A 104 -12.47 1.71 11.16
N GLY A 105 -13.67 1.64 11.74
CA GLY A 105 -14.92 1.98 11.06
C GLY A 105 -15.33 1.00 9.95
N PRO A 106 -16.48 1.24 9.29
CA PRO A 106 -17.03 0.33 8.27
C PRO A 106 -16.07 0.04 7.12
N ALA A 107 -15.17 0.99 6.81
CA ALA A 107 -14.18 0.88 5.75
C ALA A 107 -13.08 -0.15 6.05
N GLY A 108 -12.70 -0.36 7.31
CA GLY A 108 -11.74 -1.40 7.69
C GLY A 108 -12.27 -2.79 7.37
N VAL A 109 -13.51 -3.09 7.80
CA VAL A 109 -14.16 -4.38 7.56
C VAL A 109 -14.40 -4.62 6.07
N GLN A 110 -14.77 -3.58 5.33
CA GLN A 110 -15.03 -3.68 3.89
C GLN A 110 -13.78 -4.03 3.06
N GLN A 111 -12.56 -3.74 3.54
CA GLN A 111 -11.32 -4.06 2.82
C GLN A 111 -10.80 -5.47 3.06
N ALA A 112 -11.42 -6.24 3.96
CA ALA A 112 -10.99 -7.59 4.26
C ALA A 112 -11.20 -8.52 3.05
N ILE A 113 -10.26 -9.44 2.82
CA ILE A 113 -10.43 -10.56 1.89
C ILE A 113 -11.71 -11.32 2.26
N GLY A 114 -12.57 -11.59 1.27
CA GLY A 114 -13.87 -12.24 1.46
C GLY A 114 -14.99 -11.31 1.91
N SER A 115 -14.76 -9.99 1.99
CA SER A 115 -15.87 -9.06 2.18
C SER A 115 -16.77 -9.02 0.94
N PRO A 116 -18.08 -8.74 1.08
CA PRO A 116 -18.99 -8.70 -0.06
C PRO A 116 -18.56 -7.73 -1.18
N VAL A 117 -17.97 -6.59 -0.81
CA VAL A 117 -17.52 -5.60 -1.80
C VAL A 117 -16.30 -6.11 -2.56
N ILE A 118 -15.35 -6.74 -1.88
CA ILE A 118 -14.16 -7.32 -2.54
C ILE A 118 -14.56 -8.50 -3.41
N GLU A 119 -15.45 -9.39 -2.95
CA GLU A 119 -15.95 -10.50 -3.77
C GLU A 119 -16.67 -10.00 -5.03
N GLU A 120 -17.49 -8.96 -4.91
CA GLU A 120 -18.14 -8.32 -6.06
C GLU A 120 -17.12 -7.77 -7.05
N MET A 121 -16.08 -7.08 -6.57
CA MET A 121 -15.02 -6.54 -7.42
C MET A 121 -14.22 -7.62 -8.15
N ILE A 122 -13.88 -8.70 -7.44
CA ILE A 122 -13.18 -9.86 -8.02
C ILE A 122 -14.04 -10.50 -9.11
N ASN A 123 -15.33 -10.70 -8.83
CA ASN A 123 -16.27 -11.29 -9.79
C ASN A 123 -16.51 -10.40 -11.03
N ALA A 124 -16.40 -9.08 -10.87
CA ALA A 124 -16.49 -8.12 -11.97
C ALA A 124 -15.24 -8.10 -12.88
N GLY A 125 -14.17 -8.79 -12.48
CA GLY A 125 -12.91 -8.90 -13.20
C GLY A 125 -11.98 -7.70 -13.01
N ASP A 126 -10.68 -7.97 -13.10
CA ASP A 126 -9.61 -7.03 -12.77
C ASP A 126 -9.50 -5.82 -13.71
N THR A 127 -9.98 -5.92 -14.94
CA THR A 127 -9.71 -4.88 -15.96
C THR A 127 -10.90 -4.62 -16.87
N ARG A 128 -10.84 -3.47 -17.56
CA ARG A 128 -11.72 -3.09 -18.67
C ARG A 128 -10.89 -2.88 -19.95
N PRO A 129 -11.43 -3.22 -21.14
CA PRO A 129 -10.72 -3.01 -22.40
C PRO A 129 -10.36 -1.54 -22.63
N GLY A 130 -9.21 -1.28 -23.24
CA GLY A 130 -8.76 0.06 -23.61
C GLY A 130 -8.08 0.86 -22.49
N LEU A 131 -8.00 0.31 -21.27
CA LEU A 131 -7.29 0.92 -20.14
C LEU A 131 -5.88 0.34 -20.00
N ASP A 132 -4.94 1.19 -19.58
CA ASP A 132 -3.55 0.83 -19.27
C ASP A 132 -3.32 0.90 -17.75
N TYR A 133 -3.13 -0.28 -17.14
CA TYR A 133 -2.96 -0.45 -15.70
C TYR A 133 -1.49 -0.64 -15.36
N THR A 134 -0.99 0.14 -14.41
CA THR A 134 0.31 -0.07 -13.77
C THR A 134 0.09 -0.31 -12.28
N ILE A 135 0.53 -1.46 -11.77
CA ILE A 135 0.50 -1.79 -10.34
C ILE A 135 1.92 -1.86 -9.82
N ILE A 136 2.21 -1.10 -8.78
CA ILE A 136 3.49 -1.08 -8.08
C ILE A 136 3.24 -1.63 -6.69
N ALA A 137 3.73 -2.85 -6.42
CA ALA A 137 3.60 -3.51 -5.13
C ALA A 137 4.97 -3.67 -4.47
N SER A 138 5.04 -3.56 -3.15
CA SER A 138 6.24 -3.90 -2.38
C SER A 138 6.14 -5.29 -1.76
N ARG A 139 7.23 -6.06 -1.79
CA ARG A 139 7.30 -7.30 -0.98
C ARG A 139 7.38 -7.06 0.51
N TYR A 140 7.71 -5.84 0.92
CA TYR A 140 7.77 -5.43 2.33
C TYR A 140 6.46 -4.80 2.81
N ASP A 141 5.41 -4.80 1.98
CA ASP A 141 4.10 -4.35 2.37
C ASP A 141 3.52 -5.23 3.49
N GLU A 142 3.38 -4.60 4.65
CA GLU A 142 2.90 -5.15 5.91
C GLU A 142 1.38 -4.97 6.09
N VAL A 143 0.76 -4.14 5.25
CA VAL A 143 -0.65 -3.76 5.35
C VAL A 143 -1.50 -4.51 4.34
N VAL A 144 -1.05 -4.67 3.09
CA VAL A 144 -1.79 -5.36 2.03
C VAL A 144 -1.13 -6.69 1.74
N THR A 145 -1.55 -7.69 2.52
CA THR A 145 -0.92 -9.01 2.56
C THR A 145 -1.89 -10.12 2.11
N PRO A 146 -1.41 -11.10 1.31
CA PRO A 146 -0.06 -11.22 0.76
C PRO A 146 0.17 -10.27 -0.44
N TYR A 147 1.35 -9.67 -0.57
CA TYR A 147 1.65 -8.66 -1.61
C TYR A 147 1.36 -9.10 -3.07
N PRO A 148 1.51 -10.38 -3.49
CA PRO A 148 1.18 -10.76 -4.86
C PRO A 148 -0.30 -10.61 -5.18
N GLY A 149 -1.17 -10.62 -4.16
CA GLY A 149 -2.60 -10.38 -4.28
C GLY A 149 -2.96 -8.93 -4.65
N GLN A 150 -1.98 -8.03 -4.78
CA GLN A 150 -2.19 -6.67 -5.27
C GLN A 150 -2.16 -6.59 -6.80
N PHE A 151 -1.55 -7.58 -7.46
CA PHE A 151 -1.35 -7.58 -8.90
C PHE A 151 -2.63 -7.92 -9.66
N LEU A 152 -2.83 -7.26 -10.79
CA LEU A 152 -4.00 -7.47 -11.66
C LEU A 152 -3.70 -8.52 -12.74
N VAL A 153 -4.73 -9.24 -13.18
CA VAL A 153 -4.73 -10.10 -14.35
C VAL A 153 -5.32 -9.35 -15.54
N ALA A 154 -4.55 -9.25 -16.63
CA ALA A 154 -5.02 -8.59 -17.85
C ALA A 154 -6.18 -9.38 -18.49
N GLY A 155 -7.32 -8.72 -18.62
CA GLY A 155 -8.45 -9.18 -19.43
C GLY A 155 -8.26 -8.81 -20.91
N PRO A 156 -9.14 -9.32 -21.80
CA PRO A 156 -9.08 -9.01 -23.22
C PRO A 156 -9.10 -7.50 -23.50
N GLY A 157 -8.14 -7.02 -24.28
CA GLY A 157 -8.06 -5.61 -24.69
C GLY A 157 -7.57 -4.64 -23.62
N ALA A 158 -7.23 -5.11 -22.41
CA ALA A 158 -6.57 -4.31 -21.38
C ALA A 158 -5.05 -4.52 -21.38
N THR A 159 -4.30 -3.51 -20.94
CA THR A 159 -2.86 -3.65 -20.69
C THR A 159 -2.61 -3.62 -19.20
N VAL A 160 -1.84 -4.57 -18.67
CA VAL A 160 -1.44 -4.59 -17.25
C VAL A 160 0.07 -4.69 -17.13
N ARG A 161 0.64 -3.84 -16.29
CA ARG A 161 2.04 -3.85 -15.89
C ARG A 161 2.15 -3.94 -14.38
N ASN A 162 2.32 -5.16 -13.90
CA ASN A 162 2.61 -5.45 -12.50
C ASN A 162 4.11 -5.31 -12.25
N ILE A 163 4.49 -4.53 -11.24
CA ILE A 163 5.86 -4.21 -10.89
C ILE A 163 6.04 -4.54 -9.42
N LEU A 164 6.94 -5.46 -9.12
CA LEU A 164 7.49 -5.55 -7.78
C LEU A 164 8.52 -4.44 -7.62
N LEU A 165 8.33 -3.56 -6.63
CA LEU A 165 9.16 -2.38 -6.42
C LEU A 165 10.66 -2.75 -6.35
N GLN A 166 10.98 -3.91 -5.77
CA GLN A 166 12.34 -4.41 -5.62
C GLN A 166 12.96 -4.98 -6.91
N ASP A 167 12.21 -5.14 -8.00
CA ASP A 167 12.74 -5.64 -9.26
C ASP A 167 13.74 -4.65 -9.84
N GLY A 168 15.02 -5.03 -9.93
CA GLY A 168 16.10 -4.14 -10.35
C GLY A 168 16.60 -3.18 -9.26
N CYS A 169 16.13 -3.34 -8.01
CA CYS A 169 16.67 -2.66 -6.83
C CYS A 169 16.39 -3.47 -5.54
N PRO A 170 17.13 -4.56 -5.30
CA PRO A 170 16.84 -5.46 -4.16
C PRO A 170 17.11 -4.80 -2.79
N GLU A 171 17.93 -3.76 -2.75
CA GLU A 171 18.20 -2.95 -1.55
C GLU A 171 17.08 -1.99 -1.14
N ASP A 172 16.11 -1.67 -2.03
CA ASP A 172 14.97 -0.80 -1.68
C ASP A 172 14.04 -1.53 -0.70
N ARG A 173 14.01 -1.09 0.56
CA ARG A 173 13.15 -1.64 1.62
C ARG A 173 11.87 -0.85 1.83
N SER A 174 11.44 -0.05 0.85
CA SER A 174 10.17 0.66 0.93
C SER A 174 9.02 -0.30 1.23
N ASP A 175 8.20 0.06 2.19
CA ASP A 175 7.05 -0.66 2.74
C ASP A 175 5.71 -0.12 2.19
N HIS A 176 4.60 -0.37 2.89
CA HIS A 176 3.28 0.08 2.45
C HIS A 176 3.20 1.59 2.20
N LEU A 177 3.81 2.41 3.07
CA LEU A 177 3.74 3.87 3.02
C LEU A 177 4.88 4.47 2.20
N SER A 178 6.11 4.03 2.45
CA SER A 178 7.32 4.60 1.84
C SER A 178 7.43 4.37 0.33
N ALA A 179 6.73 3.37 -0.22
CA ALA A 179 6.61 3.19 -1.66
C ALA A 179 5.98 4.40 -2.38
N THR A 180 5.17 5.20 -1.69
CA THR A 180 4.52 6.39 -2.30
C THR A 180 5.47 7.58 -2.44
N TYR A 181 6.54 7.63 -1.65
CA TYR A 181 7.46 8.78 -1.62
C TYR A 181 8.92 8.44 -1.90
N SER A 182 9.29 7.16 -2.05
CA SER A 182 10.61 6.77 -2.56
C SER A 182 10.84 7.34 -3.96
N LEU A 183 12.09 7.64 -4.31
CA LEU A 183 12.40 8.15 -5.65
C LEU A 183 12.07 7.10 -6.72
N ARG A 184 12.25 5.83 -6.38
CA ARG A 184 11.87 4.69 -7.20
C ARG A 184 10.37 4.65 -7.46
N GLY A 185 9.54 4.71 -6.41
CA GLY A 185 8.08 4.72 -6.53
C GLY A 185 7.58 5.90 -7.34
N LYS A 186 8.09 7.11 -7.07
CA LYS A 186 7.76 8.32 -7.84
C LYS A 186 8.06 8.18 -9.33
N GLU A 187 9.20 7.61 -9.70
CA GLU A 187 9.55 7.41 -11.11
C GLU A 187 8.66 6.36 -11.76
N LEU A 188 8.38 5.25 -11.09
CA LEU A 188 7.48 4.22 -11.61
C LEU A 188 6.04 4.73 -11.81
N ILE A 189 5.56 5.60 -10.92
CA ILE A 189 4.26 6.29 -11.07
C ILE A 189 4.27 7.15 -12.34
N LYS A 190 5.31 7.96 -12.55
CA LYS A 190 5.45 8.78 -13.77
C LYS A 190 5.46 7.93 -15.04
N GLN A 191 6.13 6.78 -15.03
CA GLN A 191 6.11 5.84 -16.16
C GLN A 191 4.76 5.15 -16.37
N GLY A 192 3.94 5.05 -15.31
CA GLY A 192 2.55 4.62 -15.40
C GLY A 192 1.67 5.67 -16.08
N LEU A 193 1.85 6.94 -15.73
CA LEU A 193 1.11 8.09 -16.27
C LEU A 193 1.53 8.50 -17.69
N ASP A 194 2.78 8.25 -18.06
CA ASP A 194 3.34 8.64 -19.36
C ASP A 194 4.10 7.45 -19.98
N PRO A 195 3.48 6.73 -20.94
CA PRO A 195 4.12 5.61 -21.62
C PRO A 195 5.42 5.96 -22.34
N ALA A 196 5.64 7.23 -22.72
CA ALA A 196 6.89 7.65 -23.36
C ALA A 196 8.09 7.65 -22.38
N ARG A 197 7.84 7.61 -21.07
CA ARG A 197 8.87 7.47 -20.04
C ARG A 197 9.28 6.03 -19.77
N ARG A 198 8.54 5.05 -20.29
CA ARG A 198 8.83 3.64 -20.05
C ARG A 198 10.21 3.29 -20.59
N GLY A 199 11.01 2.62 -19.76
CA GLY A 199 12.41 2.28 -20.08
C GLY A 199 13.44 3.34 -19.67
N GLN A 200 13.01 4.50 -19.17
CA GLN A 200 13.93 5.43 -18.51
C GLN A 200 14.52 4.80 -17.24
N PRO A 201 15.77 5.15 -16.86
CA PRO A 201 16.38 4.64 -15.64
C PRO A 201 15.53 4.90 -14.41
N VAL A 202 15.33 3.87 -13.59
CA VAL A 202 14.58 3.96 -12.34
C VAL A 202 15.58 4.03 -11.17
N PRO A 203 15.51 5.03 -10.27
CA PRO A 203 16.41 5.16 -9.12
C PRO A 203 16.46 3.90 -8.27
N CYS A 204 17.64 3.61 -7.72
CA CYS A 204 17.84 2.57 -6.74
C CYS A 204 18.53 3.14 -5.51
N GLU A 205 17.83 3.07 -4.38
CA GLU A 205 18.27 3.60 -3.09
C GLU A 205 17.73 2.73 -1.97
N VAL A 206 18.44 2.70 -0.84
CA VAL A 206 17.91 2.09 0.39
C VAL A 206 16.91 3.05 1.00
N VAL A 207 15.64 2.68 1.00
CA VAL A 207 14.58 3.33 1.76
C VAL A 207 14.21 2.43 2.93
N VAL A 208 14.13 2.97 4.14
CA VAL A 208 13.80 2.19 5.35
C VAL A 208 12.28 2.25 5.60
N PRO A 209 11.63 1.16 6.06
CA PRO A 209 10.22 1.14 6.43
C PRO A 209 9.86 2.21 7.47
N GLY A 210 8.63 2.74 7.42
CA GLY A 210 7.99 3.48 8.49
C GLY A 210 8.63 4.83 8.84
N GLY A 211 8.11 5.91 8.23
CA GLY A 211 8.04 7.23 8.87
C GLY A 211 9.33 8.01 9.16
N GLY A 212 10.49 7.66 8.59
CA GLY A 212 11.76 8.19 9.10
C GLY A 212 12.87 8.46 8.07
N GLN A 213 12.56 9.05 6.92
CA GLN A 213 13.43 9.95 6.12
C GLN A 213 12.84 10.11 4.72
N GLY A 214 12.50 11.34 4.34
CA GLY A 214 11.99 11.62 3.00
C GLY A 214 11.47 13.04 2.80
N TRP A 215 11.29 13.82 3.88
CA TRP A 215 11.05 15.26 3.79
C TRP A 215 12.36 16.01 4.10
N PRO A 216 12.84 16.93 3.25
CA PRO A 216 13.95 17.79 3.61
C PRO A 216 13.48 18.71 4.74
N GLY A 217 13.88 18.43 5.99
CA GLY A 217 13.61 19.31 7.14
C GLY A 217 13.05 18.66 8.41
N ALA A 218 12.77 17.35 8.46
CA ALA A 218 12.36 16.72 9.72
C ALA A 218 13.60 16.42 10.61
N PRO A 219 13.59 16.80 11.92
CA PRO A 219 14.73 16.60 12.79
C PRO A 219 14.99 15.12 13.02
N VAL A 220 16.26 14.72 12.92
CA VAL A 220 16.77 13.40 13.27
C VAL A 220 16.47 13.13 14.75
N GLY A 221 15.43 12.33 15.01
CA GLY A 221 15.21 11.74 16.32
C GLY A 221 16.37 10.80 16.63
N SER A 222 17.15 11.13 17.66
CA SER A 222 18.26 10.32 18.14
C SER A 222 17.81 8.90 18.45
N VAL A 223 18.38 7.93 17.75
CA VAL A 223 18.26 6.51 18.10
C VAL A 223 19.01 6.30 19.42
N SER A 224 18.30 6.00 20.51
CA SER A 224 18.93 5.58 21.76
C SER A 224 19.62 4.23 21.57
N PRO A 225 20.91 4.07 21.95
CA PRO A 225 21.66 2.84 21.71
C PRO A 225 21.36 1.85 22.82
N SER A 226 20.25 1.12 22.72
CA SER A 226 19.94 0.06 23.69
C SER A 226 19.27 -1.13 23.01
N LEU A 227 19.95 -1.70 21.99
CA LEU A 227 19.68 -3.06 21.50
C LEU A 227 20.92 -3.70 20.83
N ALA A 228 22.11 -3.33 21.29
CA ALA A 228 23.37 -3.99 20.92
C ALA A 228 23.91 -4.79 22.12
N ALA A 229 23.18 -5.83 22.56
CA ALA A 229 23.71 -6.83 23.50
C ALA A 229 22.81 -8.08 23.62
N VAL A 230 22.54 -8.77 22.51
CA VAL A 230 22.20 -10.20 22.59
C VAL A 230 22.97 -10.92 21.50
N GLY A 231 24.24 -11.21 21.76
CA GLY A 231 25.10 -11.90 20.83
C GLY A 231 26.47 -12.19 21.42
N GLY A 232 26.62 -13.41 21.95
CA GLY A 232 27.94 -14.05 22.09
C GLY A 232 28.45 -14.19 23.53
N SER A 233 28.34 -15.40 24.06
CA SER A 233 29.44 -15.95 24.83
C SER A 233 29.55 -17.44 24.56
N ALA A 234 30.45 -17.76 23.63
CA ALA A 234 31.08 -19.06 23.52
C ALA A 234 32.34 -19.06 24.39
N ALA A 235 32.49 -20.15 25.15
CA ALA A 235 33.62 -20.66 25.93
C ALA A 235 34.98 -19.94 25.91
N SER A 236 35.59 -19.84 27.10
CA SER A 236 37.03 -20.13 27.25
C SER A 236 37.33 -20.78 28.61
N VAL A 237 38.13 -21.84 28.51
CA VAL A 237 38.76 -22.65 29.56
C VAL A 237 39.90 -21.85 30.18
N THR A 238 40.11 -21.95 31.51
CA THR A 238 41.46 -21.93 32.08
C THR A 238 41.53 -22.83 33.33
N ASP A 239 42.55 -23.69 33.31
CA ASP A 239 43.05 -24.53 34.39
C ASP A 239 43.72 -23.72 35.52
N GLY A 240 43.88 -24.33 36.70
CA GLY A 240 45.18 -24.28 37.42
C GLY A 240 45.26 -23.57 38.77
N GLU A 241 45.24 -24.41 39.83
CA GLU A 241 46.13 -24.42 41.01
C GLU A 241 46.26 -23.23 42.00
N GLY A 242 46.03 -23.55 43.29
CA GLY A 242 47.09 -23.48 44.30
C GLY A 242 46.99 -22.42 45.40
N SER A 243 46.46 -22.79 46.57
CA SER A 243 47.12 -22.81 47.90
C SER A 243 46.11 -23.03 49.02
#